data_AF-A0A7K2MD85-F1
#
_entry.id   AF-A0A7K2MD85-F1
#
_cell.length_a   1.000
_cell.length_b   1.000
_cell.length_c   1.000
_cell.angle_alpha   90.00
_cell.angle_beta   90.00
_cell.angle_gamma   90.00
#
_symmetry.space_group_name_H-M   'P 1'
#
loop_
_entity.id
_entity.type
_entity.pdbx_description
1 polymer ?
#
loop_
_entity_poly.entity_id
_entity_poly.type
_entity_poly.pdbx_seq_one_letter_code
_entity_poly.pdbx_strand_id
1 'polypeptide(L)'
;DARIAAVVSRGGRPDLTGPALSSVTAPTLLIVGGADHTVLDLNRQAQTHLTCENHLTTIPGATHLFEEPGTLEAVTDLARDWFTDHMSPAHV
;
A
#
# COMPACT_ATOMS: atom_id res chain seq x y z
N ASP A 1 13.39 1.25 -20.99
CA ASP A 1 12.20 0.57 -20.49
C ASP A 1 12.14 0.74 -18.98
N ALA A 2 11.30 1.64 -18.49
CA ALA A 2 11.28 1.98 -17.06
C ALA A 2 10.29 1.06 -16.33
N ARG A 3 10.78 -0.02 -15.73
CA ARG A 3 9.98 -0.88 -14.87
C ARG A 3 9.69 -0.17 -13.55
N ILE A 4 8.45 -0.25 -13.08
CA ILE A 4 8.06 0.24 -11.75
C ILE A 4 8.74 -0.61 -10.69
N ALA A 5 9.51 0.01 -9.80
CA ALA A 5 10.31 -0.67 -8.78
C ALA A 5 9.49 -1.08 -7.55
N ALA A 6 8.49 -0.28 -7.17
CA ALA A 6 7.62 -0.52 -6.02
C ALA A 6 6.36 0.35 -6.10
N VAL A 7 5.30 -0.06 -5.39
CA VAL A 7 4.02 0.65 -5.28
C VAL A 7 3.61 0.75 -3.81
N VAL A 8 3.07 1.91 -3.41
CA VAL A 8 2.38 2.10 -2.13
C VAL A 8 0.97 2.60 -2.42
N SER A 9 -0.05 1.91 -1.90
CA SER A 9 -1.45 2.30 -1.96
C SER A 9 -1.94 2.70 -0.58
N ARG A 10 -2.12 4.01 -0.34
CA ARG A 10 -2.62 4.55 0.94
C ARG A 10 -4.12 4.80 0.86
N GLY A 11 -4.90 4.07 1.66
CA GLY A 11 -6.36 4.20 1.77
C GLY A 11 -7.10 3.93 0.46
N GLY A 12 -6.44 3.25 -0.49
CA GLY A 12 -6.94 3.06 -1.84
C GLY A 12 -8.03 1.99 -1.95
N ARG A 13 -8.61 1.89 -3.15
CA ARG A 13 -9.60 0.88 -3.55
C ARG A 13 -9.06 -0.04 -4.65
N PRO A 14 -7.96 -0.78 -4.40
CA PRO A 14 -7.35 -1.66 -5.41
C PRO A 14 -8.33 -2.74 -5.88
N ASP A 15 -9.30 -3.15 -5.04
CA ASP A 15 -10.38 -4.08 -5.39
C ASP A 15 -11.12 -3.69 -6.68
N LEU A 16 -11.28 -2.39 -6.95
CA LEU A 16 -11.95 -1.88 -8.15
C LEU A 16 -11.17 -2.16 -9.44
N THR A 17 -9.90 -2.54 -9.34
CA THR A 17 -9.05 -2.92 -10.48
C THR A 17 -9.38 -4.33 -10.99
N GLY A 18 -10.10 -5.13 -10.19
CA GLY A 18 -10.59 -6.44 -10.59
C GLY A 18 -9.46 -7.38 -11.06
N PRO A 19 -9.66 -8.14 -12.16
CA PRO A 19 -8.67 -9.12 -12.63
C PRO A 19 -7.30 -8.54 -12.97
N ALA A 20 -7.21 -7.24 -13.28
CA ALA A 20 -5.95 -6.59 -13.63
C ALA A 20 -4.96 -6.51 -12.45
N LEU A 21 -5.41 -6.69 -11.19
CA LEU A 21 -4.50 -6.79 -10.03
C LEU A 21 -3.47 -7.92 -10.19
N SER A 22 -3.86 -9.03 -10.82
CA SER A 22 -2.96 -10.16 -11.08
C SER A 22 -1.83 -9.85 -12.08
N SER A 23 -1.93 -8.73 -12.80
CA SER A 23 -0.88 -8.26 -13.71
C SER A 23 0.16 -7.36 -13.05
N VAL A 24 -0.07 -6.96 -11.79
CA VAL A 24 0.88 -6.15 -11.02
C VAL A 24 2.10 -7.00 -10.70
N THR A 25 3.26 -6.55 -11.16
CA THR A 25 4.55 -7.23 -10.95
C THR A 25 5.44 -6.49 -9.95
N ALA A 26 5.19 -5.21 -9.70
CA ALA A 26 5.94 -4.42 -8.74
C ALA A 26 5.56 -4.80 -7.30
N PRO A 27 6.53 -4.94 -6.38
CA PRO A 27 6.28 -5.08 -4.96
C PRO A 27 5.31 -4.00 -4.45
N THR A 28 4.22 -4.42 -3.80
CA THR A 28 3.10 -3.54 -3.46
C THR A 28 2.80 -3.53 -1.96
N LEU A 29 2.89 -2.36 -1.34
CA LEU A 29 2.41 -2.12 0.03
C LEU A 29 1.01 -1.48 0.00
N LEU A 30 0.08 -2.09 0.73
CA LEU A 30 -1.26 -1.57 0.99
C LEU A 30 -1.29 -1.02 2.43
N ILE A 31 -1.59 0.27 2.60
CA ILE A 31 -1.71 0.93 3.91
C ILE A 31 -3.15 1.38 4.12
N VAL A 32 -3.80 0.91 5.18
CA VAL A 32 -5.20 1.23 5.48
C VAL A 32 -5.36 1.78 6.90
N GLY A 33 -6.28 2.71 7.09
CA GLY A 33 -6.64 3.16 8.43
C GLY A 33 -7.33 2.06 9.22
N GLY A 34 -6.86 1.79 10.45
CA GLY A 34 -7.39 0.71 11.28
C GLY A 34 -8.84 0.92 11.73
N ALA A 35 -9.33 2.16 11.71
CA ALA A 35 -10.72 2.50 11.98
C ALA A 35 -11.61 2.48 10.71
N ASP A 36 -11.02 2.33 9.52
CA ASP A 36 -11.75 2.19 8.25
C ASP A 36 -11.93 0.70 7.90
N HIS A 37 -12.79 0.02 8.66
CA HIS A 37 -13.00 -1.43 8.53
C HIS A 37 -13.48 -1.84 7.13
N THR A 38 -14.30 -1.00 6.48
CA THR A 38 -14.79 -1.26 5.13
C THR A 38 -13.64 -1.29 4.13
N VAL A 39 -12.78 -0.26 4.12
CA VAL A 39 -11.64 -0.22 3.20
C VAL A 39 -10.61 -1.29 3.56
N LEU A 40 -10.48 -1.66 4.84
CA LEU A 40 -9.61 -2.75 5.26
C LEU A 40 -10.01 -4.09 4.65
N ASP A 41 -11.29 -4.46 4.73
CA ASP A 41 -11.77 -5.73 4.16
C ASP A 41 -11.67 -5.75 2.64
N LEU A 42 -11.91 -4.61 1.98
CA LEU A 42 -11.74 -4.46 0.54
C LEU A 42 -10.26 -4.59 0.12
N ASN A 43 -9.33 -4.05 0.91
CA ASN A 43 -7.89 -4.23 0.65
C ASN A 43 -7.43 -5.67 0.93
N ARG A 44 -7.98 -6.35 1.94
CA ARG A 44 -7.74 -7.79 2.14
C ARG A 44 -8.18 -8.59 0.92
N GLN A 45 -9.37 -8.31 0.38
CA GLN A 45 -9.85 -8.95 -0.85
C GLN A 45 -8.90 -8.68 -2.02
N ALA A 46 -8.53 -7.42 -2.25
CA ALA A 46 -7.58 -7.05 -3.30
C ALA A 46 -6.23 -7.76 -3.15
N GLN A 47 -5.73 -7.90 -1.91
CA GLN A 47 -4.48 -8.58 -1.61
C GLN A 47 -4.49 -10.04 -2.11
N THR A 48 -5.63 -10.73 -2.01
CA THR A 48 -5.74 -12.11 -2.52
C THR A 48 -5.60 -12.24 -4.05
N HIS A 49 -5.77 -11.14 -4.78
CA HIS A 49 -5.62 -11.09 -6.23
C HIS A 49 -4.22 -10.65 -6.69
N LEU A 50 -3.39 -10.12 -5.79
CA LEU A 50 -2.00 -9.77 -6.09
C LEU A 50 -1.13 -11.03 -6.15
N THR A 51 -0.31 -11.13 -7.19
CA THR A 51 0.62 -12.24 -7.39
C THR A 51 2.08 -11.86 -7.19
N CYS A 52 2.37 -10.57 -7.03
CA CYS A 52 3.69 -10.05 -6.66
C CYS A 52 3.91 -10.12 -5.15
N GLU A 53 5.13 -9.79 -4.71
CA GLU A 53 5.38 -9.48 -3.30
C GLU A 53 4.43 -8.37 -2.85
N ASN A 54 3.72 -8.62 -1.75
CA ASN A 54 2.78 -7.64 -1.22
C ASN A 54 2.61 -7.74 0.29
N HIS A 55 2.31 -6.61 0.90
CA HIS A 55 2.01 -6.50 2.32
C HIS A 55 0.80 -5.60 2.54
N LEU A 56 -0.06 -5.97 3.49
CA LEU A 56 -1.16 -5.15 3.97
C LEU A 56 -0.87 -4.76 5.42
N THR A 57 -0.81 -3.46 5.69
CA THR A 57 -0.57 -2.92 7.02
C THR A 57 -1.69 -1.97 7.41
N THR A 58 -1.96 -1.88 8.72
CA THR A 58 -2.97 -0.99 9.27
C THR A 58 -2.35 0.04 10.21
N ILE A 59 -2.86 1.28 10.16
CA ILE A 59 -2.50 2.32 11.12
C ILE A 59 -3.58 2.38 12.21
N PRO A 60 -3.30 1.97 13.46
CA PRO A 60 -4.29 1.98 14.52
C PRO A 60 -4.91 3.37 14.73
N GLY A 61 -6.22 3.44 14.86
CA GLY A 61 -6.95 4.69 15.09
C GLY A 61 -7.11 5.61 13.89
N ALA A 62 -6.41 5.38 12.78
CA ALA A 62 -6.56 6.19 11.58
C ALA A 62 -7.88 5.90 10.86
N THR A 63 -8.58 6.96 10.44
CA THR A 63 -9.71 6.86 9.52
C THR A 63 -9.24 6.98 8.06
N HIS A 64 -10.19 7.08 7.12
CA HIS A 64 -9.92 7.00 5.68
C HIS A 64 -8.81 7.96 5.18
N LEU A 65 -8.78 9.17 5.73
CA LEU A 65 -7.89 10.24 5.28
C LEU A 65 -6.59 10.35 6.09
N PHE A 66 -6.45 9.59 7.18
CA PHE A 66 -5.29 9.66 8.07
C PHE A 66 -5.05 11.08 8.60
N GLU A 67 -6.12 11.75 9.05
CA GLU A 67 -6.07 13.12 9.60
C GLU A 67 -5.77 13.12 11.10
N GLU A 68 -5.88 11.97 11.76
CA GLU A 68 -5.61 11.85 13.18
C GLU A 68 -4.11 12.08 13.46
N PRO A 69 -3.75 12.69 14.60
CA PRO A 69 -2.36 13.04 14.92
C PRO A 69 -1.41 11.84 14.79
N GLY A 70 -0.32 12.00 14.03
CA GLY A 70 0.71 10.97 13.86
C GLY A 70 0.41 9.91 12.79
N THR A 71 -0.82 9.87 12.26
CA THR A 71 -1.21 8.80 11.34
C THR A 71 -0.63 8.98 9.93
N LEU A 72 -0.55 10.22 9.45
CA LEU A 72 0.09 10.52 8.17
C LEU A 72 1.61 10.36 8.24
N GLU A 73 2.22 10.69 9.37
CA GLU A 73 3.64 10.44 9.64
C GLU A 73 3.93 8.94 9.57
N ALA A 74 3.11 8.11 10.24
CA ALA A 74 3.25 6.66 10.19
C ALA A 74 3.10 6.08 8.76
N VAL A 75 2.15 6.61 7.96
CA VAL A 75 2.03 6.28 6.54
C VAL A 75 3.32 6.62 5.78
N THR A 76 3.89 7.79 6.06
CA THR A 76 5.08 8.31 5.38
C THR A 76 6.31 7.47 5.69
N ASP A 77 6.48 7.05 6.95
CA ASP A 77 7.60 6.20 7.36
C ASP A 77 7.50 4.81 6.72
N LEU A 78 6.32 4.18 6.74
CA LEU A 78 6.10 2.89 6.07
C LEU A 78 6.33 2.97 4.55
N ALA A 79 5.90 4.06 3.91
CA ALA A 79 6.13 4.27 2.49
C ALA A 79 7.62 4.47 2.18
N ARG A 80 8.33 5.27 2.99
CA ARG A 80 9.77 5.51 2.87
C ARG A 80 10.54 4.20 2.96
N ASP A 81 10.26 3.40 3.98
CA ASP A 81 10.95 2.12 4.21
C ASP A 81 10.69 1.17 3.04
N TRP A 82 9.42 1.04 2.61
CA TRP A 82 9.06 0.22 1.46
C TRP A 82 9.84 0.61 0.19
N PHE A 83 9.91 1.91 -0.12
CA PHE A 83 10.66 2.36 -1.29
C PHE A 83 12.16 2.16 -1.12
N THR A 84 12.72 2.38 0.08
CA THR A 84 14.17 2.23 0.33
C THR A 84 14.61 0.77 0.22
N ASP A 85 13.77 -0.17 0.65
CA ASP A 85 14.06 -1.60 0.58
C ASP A 85 14.00 -2.16 -0.85
N HIS A 86 13.16 -1.58 -1.71
CA HIS A 86 12.89 -2.11 -3.06
C HIS A 86 13.54 -1.31 -4.20
N MET A 87 13.91 -0.05 -3.97
CA MET A 87 14.59 0.76 -4.96
C MET A 87 16.09 0.63 -4.80
N SER A 88 16.80 0.41 -5.91
CA SER A 88 18.26 0.50 -5.89
C SER A 88 18.68 1.90 -5.44
N PRO A 89 19.78 2.04 -4.68
CA PRO A 89 20.31 3.34 -4.31
C PRO A 89 20.44 4.20 -5.56
N ALA A 90 19.85 5.40 -5.52
CA ALA A 90 20.09 6.37 -6.58
C ALA A 90 21.60 6.58 -6.65
N HIS A 91 22.21 6.32 -7.80
CA HIS A 91 23.56 6.80 -8.05
C HIS A 91 23.45 8.32 -8.13
N VAL A 92 23.85 8.98 -7.04
CA VAL A 92 23.97 10.45 -6.96
C VAL A 92 25.39 10.84 -7.32
#